data_AF-A0A250J5G1-F1
#
_entry.id   AF-A0A250J5G1-F1
#
_cell.length_a   1.000
_cell.length_b   1.000
_cell.length_c   1.000
_cell.angle_alpha   90.00
_cell.angle_beta   90.00
_cell.angle_gamma   90.00
#
_symmetry.space_group_name_H-M   'P 1'
#
loop_
_entity.id
_entity.type
_entity.pdbx_description
1 polymer ?
#
loop_
_entity_poly.entity_id
_entity_poly.type
_entity_poly.pdbx_seq_one_letter_code
_entity_poly.pdbx_strand_id
1 'polypeptide(L)'
;MNRYLPTGLLAGFLLCTSSAANAESPARAFVRLDEATTGRVERAVELRIQRSADGEQGYAVKNSGKWRDGPCRSGGPSGLSVLLVDFDFDGHADLWVTGVTDGQGRVRCSDVWLYKPQLKHYERHSELSSIQNLEIDPDAKQLEGGMWNCGCAGMCFFHETHGWSSGSLSKLSRREQDCGSEDIVYREFSVDSGAMKLTREVKGEPGFEEYDRRQKGILKFLDWGSVKQVRQWEAVRKSGRGP
;
A
#
# COMPACT_ATOMS: atom_id res chain seq x y z
N MET A 1 -1.58 18.88 35.47
CA MET A 1 -2.27 18.41 34.25
C MET A 1 -1.30 18.58 33.09
N ASN A 2 -0.50 17.54 32.82
CA ASN A 2 0.60 17.57 31.87
C ASN A 2 0.10 17.43 30.44
N ARG A 3 0.46 18.40 29.60
CA ARG A 3 0.39 18.33 28.15
C ARG A 3 1.67 17.65 27.67
N TYR A 4 1.55 16.49 27.02
CA TYR A 4 2.63 15.94 26.20
C TYR A 4 2.35 16.33 24.74
N LEU A 5 3.26 17.13 24.17
CA LEU A 5 3.40 17.36 22.74
C LEU A 5 4.03 16.09 22.12
N PRO A 6 3.58 15.61 20.95
CA PRO A 6 4.29 14.54 20.26
C PRO A 6 5.52 15.14 19.58
N THR A 7 6.69 14.79 20.11
CA THR A 7 7.99 14.93 19.47
C THR A 7 8.04 14.08 18.19
N GLY A 8 8.56 14.67 17.12
CA GLY A 8 8.53 14.13 15.77
C GLY A 8 9.23 12.77 15.61
N LEU A 9 8.58 11.92 14.81
CA LEU A 9 9.24 10.80 14.13
C LEU A 9 10.04 11.37 12.95
N LEU A 10 11.36 11.37 13.09
CA LEU A 10 12.28 11.38 11.96
C LEU A 10 12.32 9.94 11.42
N ALA A 11 11.50 9.64 10.42
CA ALA A 11 11.69 8.46 9.59
C ALA A 11 13.03 8.63 8.83
N GLY A 12 14.02 7.80 9.14
CA GLY A 12 15.27 7.75 8.42
C GLY A 12 15.05 7.23 7.00
N PHE A 13 14.84 8.14 6.06
CA PHE A 13 14.84 7.81 4.63
C PHE A 13 16.30 7.62 4.17
N LEU A 14 16.73 6.38 3.95
CA LEU A 14 17.97 6.13 3.22
C LEU A 14 17.68 6.21 1.71
N LEU A 15 17.74 7.41 1.16
CA LEU A 15 17.75 7.65 -0.29
C LEU A 15 19.13 7.31 -0.86
N CYS A 16 19.29 6.14 -1.47
CA CYS A 16 20.45 5.83 -2.28
C CYS A 16 20.36 6.57 -3.64
N THR A 17 20.74 7.85 -3.67
CA THR A 17 20.90 8.60 -4.93
C THR A 17 22.27 8.31 -5.53
N SER A 18 22.36 7.37 -6.47
CA SER A 18 23.54 7.27 -7.35
C SER A 18 23.39 8.28 -8.49
N SER A 19 24.19 9.33 -8.50
CA SER A 19 24.27 10.29 -9.60
C SER A 19 24.63 9.60 -10.92
N ALA A 20 23.95 9.96 -12.00
CA ALA A 20 24.20 9.44 -13.34
C ALA A 20 25.56 9.94 -13.88
N ALA A 21 26.47 9.01 -14.19
CA ALA A 21 27.49 9.20 -15.21
C ALA A 21 28.01 7.83 -15.68
N ASN A 22 27.80 7.57 -16.97
CA ASN A 22 28.49 6.58 -17.81
C ASN A 22 28.24 5.09 -17.53
N ALA A 23 28.21 4.33 -18.63
CA ALA A 23 27.91 2.90 -18.66
C ALA A 23 28.90 2.11 -17.79
N GLU A 24 28.49 1.74 -16.57
CA GLU A 24 29.27 0.96 -15.64
C GLU A 24 28.47 -0.25 -15.16
N SER A 25 29.18 -1.33 -14.84
CA SER A 25 28.68 -2.62 -14.35
C SER A 25 27.45 -2.52 -13.44
N PRO A 26 26.60 -3.57 -13.38
CA PRO A 26 25.44 -3.60 -12.49
C PRO A 26 25.87 -3.23 -11.06
N ALA A 27 25.45 -2.03 -10.61
CA ALA A 27 25.83 -1.51 -9.32
C ALA A 27 25.21 -2.41 -8.24
N ARG A 28 26.04 -2.84 -7.29
CA ARG A 28 25.61 -3.64 -6.14
C ARG A 28 25.78 -2.81 -4.87
N ALA A 29 24.69 -2.63 -4.15
CA ALA A 29 24.71 -2.04 -2.81
C ALA A 29 24.44 -3.14 -1.78
N PHE A 30 25.12 -3.08 -0.65
CA PHE A 30 24.82 -3.91 0.52
C PHE A 30 24.19 -3.03 1.58
N VAL A 31 23.03 -3.44 2.07
CA VAL A 31 22.29 -2.73 3.12
C VAL A 31 22.23 -3.63 4.33
N ARG A 32 22.51 -3.07 5.50
CA ARG A 32 22.25 -3.71 6.80
C ARG A 32 21.24 -2.85 7.54
N LEU A 33 20.17 -3.48 8.00
CA LEU A 33 19.13 -2.83 8.80
C LEU A 33 19.15 -3.38 10.22
N ASP A 34 19.29 -2.48 11.19
CA ASP A 34 19.34 -2.77 12.62
C ASP A 34 18.40 -1.89 13.47
N GLU A 35 17.67 -0.97 12.83
CA GLU A 35 16.62 -0.15 13.44
C GLU A 35 15.28 -0.36 12.72
N ALA A 36 14.18 -0.24 13.47
CA ALA A 36 12.83 -0.49 12.96
C ALA A 36 11.88 0.67 13.26
N THR A 37 10.88 0.81 12.39
CA THR A 37 9.78 1.77 12.57
C THR A 37 8.83 1.29 13.66
N THR A 38 8.55 -0.01 13.69
CA THR A 38 7.75 -0.70 14.71
C THR A 38 8.37 -2.05 15.04
N GLY A 39 8.07 -2.57 16.24
CA GLY A 39 8.66 -3.82 16.75
C GLY A 39 10.12 -3.67 17.17
N ARG A 40 10.70 -4.80 17.61
CA ARG A 40 12.11 -4.90 17.99
C ARG A 40 12.91 -5.65 16.93
N VAL A 41 14.09 -5.14 16.60
CA VAL A 41 15.03 -5.85 15.74
C VAL A 41 15.79 -6.89 16.56
N GLU A 42 15.36 -8.14 16.50
CA GLU A 42 16.07 -9.27 17.13
C GLU A 42 17.31 -9.70 16.33
N ARG A 43 17.30 -9.42 15.02
CA ARG A 43 18.39 -9.77 14.12
C ARG A 43 18.46 -8.78 12.97
N ALA A 44 19.64 -8.20 12.79
CA ALA A 44 19.92 -7.34 11.65
C ALA A 44 19.74 -8.11 10.33
N VAL A 45 19.17 -7.44 9.33
CA VAL A 45 18.96 -7.99 7.99
C VAL A 45 20.07 -7.52 7.07
N GLU A 46 20.72 -8.44 6.37
CA GLU A 46 21.64 -8.10 5.27
C GLU A 46 20.91 -8.28 3.93
N LEU A 47 20.92 -7.23 3.12
CA LEU A 47 20.38 -7.23 1.75
C LEU A 47 21.47 -6.88 0.74
N ARG A 48 21.34 -7.43 -0.46
CA ARG A 48 22.08 -7.03 -1.65
C ARG A 48 21.10 -6.47 -2.66
N ILE A 49 21.20 -5.19 -2.97
CA ILE A 49 20.42 -4.54 -4.02
C ILE A 49 21.28 -4.53 -5.29
N GLN A 50 20.69 -4.93 -6.41
CA GLN A 50 21.36 -4.98 -7.71
C GLN A 50 20.57 -4.14 -8.70
N ARG A 51 21.26 -3.30 -9.47
CA ARG A 51 20.66 -2.57 -10.59
C ARG A 51 21.07 -3.21 -11.92
N SER A 52 20.11 -3.55 -12.78
CA SER A 52 20.35 -4.01 -14.15
C SER A 52 20.70 -2.86 -15.09
N ALA A 53 21.15 -3.18 -16.30
CA ALA A 53 21.59 -2.19 -17.28
C ALA A 53 20.47 -1.25 -17.77
N ASP A 54 19.22 -1.71 -17.73
CA ASP A 54 18.01 -0.94 -18.02
C ASP A 54 17.52 -0.10 -16.82
N GLY A 55 18.23 -0.15 -15.69
CA GLY A 55 17.94 0.65 -14.51
C GLY A 55 16.98 0.03 -13.51
N GLU A 56 16.43 -1.16 -13.78
CA GLU A 56 15.60 -1.90 -12.83
C GLU A 56 16.42 -2.33 -11.60
N GLN A 57 15.85 -2.23 -10.41
CA GLN A 57 16.44 -2.72 -9.18
C GLN A 57 15.78 -4.02 -8.71
N GLY A 58 16.60 -5.01 -8.42
CA GLY A 58 16.23 -6.22 -7.68
C GLY A 58 17.01 -6.35 -6.39
N TYR A 59 16.64 -7.34 -5.57
CA TYR A 59 17.32 -7.59 -4.32
C TYR A 59 17.44 -9.08 -3.97
N ALA A 60 18.38 -9.38 -3.09
CA ALA A 60 18.50 -10.65 -2.40
C ALA A 60 18.66 -10.42 -0.90
N VAL A 61 18.05 -11.28 -0.08
CA VAL A 61 18.17 -11.28 1.39
C VAL A 61 19.10 -12.40 1.82
N LYS A 62 19.99 -12.12 2.76
CA LYS A 62 20.82 -13.13 3.39
C LYS A 62 20.06 -13.75 4.55
N ASN A 63 19.60 -14.98 4.37
CA ASN A 63 18.94 -15.75 5.41
C ASN A 63 19.76 -17.01 5.70
N SER A 64 20.10 -17.24 6.97
CA SER A 64 20.83 -18.43 7.43
C SER A 64 22.13 -18.66 6.64
N GLY A 65 22.84 -17.56 6.38
CA GLY A 65 24.10 -17.53 5.63
C GLY A 65 23.96 -17.66 4.11
N LYS A 66 22.76 -17.88 3.57
CA LYS A 66 22.50 -18.04 2.14
C LYS A 66 21.75 -16.83 1.58
N TRP A 67 22.14 -16.40 0.39
CA TRP A 67 21.41 -15.38 -0.35
C TRP A 67 20.19 -16.00 -1.03
N ARG A 68 19.04 -15.33 -0.91
CA ARG A 68 17.79 -15.68 -1.59
C ARG A 68 17.29 -14.46 -2.35
N ASP A 69 17.04 -14.61 -3.64
CA ASP A 69 16.50 -13.53 -4.46
C ASP A 69 15.03 -13.28 -4.10
N GLY A 70 14.68 -12.00 -3.96
CA GLY A 70 13.29 -11.59 -3.78
C GLY A 70 12.62 -11.27 -5.12
N PRO A 71 11.30 -11.41 -5.24
CA PRO A 71 10.59 -11.15 -6.49
C PRO A 71 10.26 -9.66 -6.76
N CYS A 72 10.22 -8.79 -5.75
CA CYS A 72 9.95 -7.36 -5.95
C CYS A 72 11.08 -6.73 -6.79
N ARG A 73 10.65 -6.02 -7.83
CA ARG A 73 11.48 -5.30 -8.80
C ARG A 73 10.93 -3.89 -8.94
N SER A 74 11.81 -2.91 -8.99
CA SER A 74 11.39 -1.52 -9.19
C SER A 74 12.13 -0.88 -10.36
N GLY A 75 11.35 -0.35 -11.30
CA GLY A 75 11.83 0.46 -12.40
C GLY A 75 11.46 1.92 -12.17
N GLY A 76 12.41 2.84 -12.33
CA GLY A 76 12.18 4.28 -12.19
C GLY A 76 13.11 4.97 -11.19
N PRO A 77 12.95 6.29 -10.99
CA PRO A 77 13.90 7.12 -10.25
C PRO A 77 13.94 6.83 -8.74
N SER A 78 12.91 6.21 -8.16
CA SER A 78 12.79 5.97 -6.72
C SER A 78 13.46 4.68 -6.22
N GLY A 79 13.76 3.71 -7.11
CA GLY A 79 14.35 2.42 -6.74
C GLY A 79 13.55 1.61 -5.71
N LEU A 80 14.18 0.59 -5.15
CA LEU A 80 13.67 -0.17 -4.01
C LEU A 80 13.86 0.61 -2.71
N SER A 81 12.83 0.60 -1.87
CA SER A 81 12.84 0.99 -0.47
C SER A 81 12.84 -0.28 0.40
N VAL A 82 13.56 -0.22 1.53
CA VAL A 82 13.68 -1.33 2.46
C VAL A 82 13.44 -0.82 3.87
N LEU A 83 12.51 -1.43 4.59
CA LEU A 83 12.10 -1.02 5.93
C LEU A 83 12.04 -2.23 6.87
N LEU A 84 12.18 -1.96 8.17
CA LEU A 84 11.84 -2.91 9.23
C LEU A 84 10.58 -2.44 9.97
N VAL A 85 9.55 -3.29 9.98
CA VAL A 85 8.18 -2.99 10.42
C VAL A 85 7.55 -4.28 10.95
N ASP A 86 6.92 -4.24 12.11
CA ASP A 86 6.14 -5.35 12.69
C ASP A 86 4.77 -5.49 12.01
N PHE A 87 4.66 -6.39 11.03
CA PHE A 87 3.47 -6.60 10.19
C PHE A 87 2.47 -7.58 10.79
N ASP A 88 2.93 -8.53 11.61
CA ASP A 88 2.07 -9.50 12.29
C ASP A 88 1.74 -9.13 13.74
N PHE A 89 2.22 -7.96 14.18
CA PHE A 89 1.99 -7.35 15.49
C PHE A 89 2.46 -8.22 16.65
N ASP A 90 3.49 -9.04 16.44
CA ASP A 90 4.07 -9.95 17.43
C ASP A 90 5.16 -9.29 18.29
N GLY A 91 5.53 -8.05 17.97
CA GLY A 91 6.55 -7.27 18.65
C GLY A 91 7.95 -7.42 18.06
N HIS A 92 8.12 -8.22 17.00
CA HIS A 92 9.35 -8.38 16.26
C HIS A 92 9.26 -7.64 14.93
N ALA A 93 10.34 -6.94 14.56
CA ALA A 93 10.36 -6.21 13.31
C ALA A 93 10.52 -7.18 12.12
N ASP A 94 9.62 -7.10 11.15
CA ASP A 94 9.67 -7.82 9.89
C ASP A 94 10.36 -7.01 8.80
N LEU A 95 10.84 -7.68 7.77
CA LEU A 95 11.45 -7.01 6.63
C LEU A 95 10.42 -6.71 5.55
N TRP A 96 10.36 -5.46 5.11
CA TRP A 96 9.57 -5.06 3.96
C TRP A 96 10.43 -4.44 2.88
N VAL A 97 10.39 -5.06 1.70
CA VAL A 97 11.01 -4.53 0.48
C VAL A 97 9.90 -4.08 -0.45
N THR A 98 9.90 -2.81 -0.84
CA THR A 98 8.87 -2.25 -1.71
C THR A 98 9.47 -1.30 -2.74
N GLY A 99 8.82 -1.15 -3.88
CA GLY A 99 9.24 -0.18 -4.88
C GLY A 99 8.18 -0.03 -5.95
N VAL A 100 8.29 1.04 -6.73
CA VAL A 100 7.37 1.36 -7.81
C VAL A 100 7.61 0.41 -8.99
N THR A 101 6.55 -0.23 -9.49
CA THR A 101 6.62 -1.17 -10.61
C THR A 101 6.14 -0.57 -11.93
N ASP A 102 5.39 0.52 -11.90
CA ASP A 102 4.91 1.19 -13.11
C ASP A 102 5.49 2.61 -13.26
N GLY A 103 5.68 3.07 -14.49
CA GLY A 103 6.27 4.39 -14.75
C GLY A 103 5.47 5.58 -14.21
N GLN A 104 4.27 5.35 -13.66
CA GLN A 104 3.38 6.36 -13.09
C GLN A 104 3.33 6.34 -11.56
N GLY A 105 4.06 5.44 -10.88
CA GLY A 105 4.10 5.43 -9.41
C GLY A 105 2.83 4.93 -8.73
N ARG A 106 1.95 4.24 -9.47
CA ARG A 106 0.60 3.85 -9.04
C ARG A 106 0.57 2.47 -8.39
N VAL A 107 1.49 1.61 -8.82
CA VAL A 107 1.59 0.24 -8.33
C VAL A 107 2.96 0.06 -7.71
N ARG A 108 2.95 -0.47 -6.49
CA ARG A 108 4.14 -0.91 -5.78
C ARG A 108 4.16 -2.43 -5.71
N CYS A 109 5.34 -3.02 -5.92
CA CYS A 109 5.59 -4.35 -5.42
C CYS A 109 5.85 -4.27 -3.92
N SER A 110 5.51 -5.34 -3.21
CA SER A 110 5.76 -5.49 -1.78
C SER A 110 6.17 -6.93 -1.52
N ASP A 111 7.35 -7.11 -0.94
CA ASP A 111 7.77 -8.37 -0.37
C ASP A 111 7.91 -8.20 1.14
N VAL A 112 7.06 -8.91 1.87
CA VAL A 112 7.11 -8.97 3.33
C VAL A 112 7.74 -10.28 3.75
N TRP A 113 8.75 -10.19 4.60
CA TRP A 113 9.42 -11.32 5.20
C TRP A 113 9.23 -11.24 6.71
N LEU A 114 8.42 -12.14 7.26
CA LEU A 114 8.15 -12.20 8.68
C LEU A 114 9.35 -12.77 9.42
N TYR A 115 9.76 -12.13 10.50
CA TYR A 115 10.73 -12.71 11.41
C TYR A 115 10.11 -13.92 12.12
N LYS A 116 10.84 -15.02 12.21
CA LYS A 116 10.43 -16.23 12.93
C LYS A 116 11.33 -16.39 14.16
N PRO A 117 10.91 -15.91 15.36
CA PRO A 117 11.75 -15.90 16.55
C PRO A 117 12.34 -17.26 16.92
N GLN A 118 11.55 -18.32 16.73
CA GLN A 118 11.91 -19.71 17.04
C GLN A 118 13.00 -20.23 16.10
N LEU A 119 12.98 -19.77 14.85
CA LEU A 119 13.95 -20.16 13.81
C LEU A 119 15.10 -19.16 13.66
N LYS A 120 14.96 -17.96 14.24
CA LYS A 120 15.91 -16.83 14.19
C LYS A 120 16.25 -16.40 12.76
N HIS A 121 15.26 -16.44 11.87
CA HIS A 121 15.38 -16.00 10.49
C HIS A 121 14.10 -15.39 9.93
N TYR A 122 14.19 -14.78 8.75
CA TYR A 122 13.08 -14.16 8.04
C TYR A 122 12.50 -15.09 6.98
N GLU A 123 11.19 -15.27 6.94
CA GLU A 123 10.49 -16.06 5.92
C GLU A 123 9.53 -15.19 5.12
N ARG A 124 9.61 -15.27 3.79
CA ARG A 124 8.72 -14.51 2.91
C ARG A 124 7.28 -14.97 3.11
N HIS A 125 6.39 -14.04 3.41
CA HIS A 125 4.97 -14.31 3.57
C HIS A 125 4.21 -13.95 2.30
N SER A 126 3.75 -14.97 1.58
CA SER A 126 3.19 -14.80 0.23
C SER A 126 1.91 -13.96 0.19
N GLU A 127 1.02 -14.09 1.17
CA GLU A 127 -0.27 -13.38 1.16
C GLU A 127 -0.11 -11.89 1.47
N LEU A 128 0.61 -11.53 2.54
CA LEU A 128 1.04 -10.15 2.78
C LEU A 128 1.74 -9.53 1.55
N SER A 129 2.63 -10.28 0.91
CA SER A 129 3.36 -9.80 -0.28
C SER A 129 2.48 -9.68 -1.54
N SER A 130 1.24 -10.20 -1.53
CA SER A 130 0.31 -10.07 -2.65
C SER A 130 -0.64 -8.89 -2.49
N ILE A 131 -0.69 -8.24 -1.32
CA ILE A 131 -1.44 -7.01 -1.11
C ILE A 131 -0.79 -5.91 -1.95
N GLN A 132 -1.52 -5.46 -2.97
CA GLN A 132 -1.07 -4.35 -3.82
C GLN A 132 -1.00 -3.07 -3.00
N ASN A 133 0.07 -2.28 -3.20
CA ASN A 133 0.29 -1.04 -2.47
C ASN A 133 0.07 -1.19 -0.94
N LEU A 134 0.68 -2.21 -0.35
CA LEU A 134 0.54 -2.50 1.08
C LEU A 134 0.93 -1.28 1.94
N GLU A 135 0.10 -0.99 2.94
CA GLU A 135 0.33 -0.03 4.01
C GLU A 135 -0.03 -0.67 5.36
N ILE A 136 0.52 -0.13 6.44
CA ILE A 136 0.28 -0.62 7.81
C ILE A 136 -0.23 0.53 8.67
N ASP A 137 -1.28 0.24 9.44
CA ASP A 137 -1.73 1.06 10.56
C ASP A 137 -1.37 0.32 11.87
N PRO A 138 -0.26 0.69 12.53
CA PRO A 138 0.17 0.04 13.76
C PRO A 138 -0.75 0.34 14.95
N ASP A 139 -1.45 1.47 14.95
CA ASP A 139 -2.34 1.87 16.05
C ASP A 139 -3.65 1.06 15.99
N ALA A 140 -4.21 0.90 14.79
CA ALA A 140 -5.38 0.07 14.57
C ALA A 140 -5.07 -1.43 14.50
N LYS A 141 -3.78 -1.80 14.43
CA LYS A 141 -3.31 -3.16 14.14
C LYS A 141 -3.93 -3.73 12.86
N GLN A 142 -3.90 -2.91 11.82
CA GLN A 142 -4.51 -3.21 10.54
C GLN A 142 -3.52 -3.03 9.40
N LEU A 143 -3.83 -3.69 8.31
CA LEU A 143 -3.09 -3.60 7.07
C LEU A 143 -4.04 -3.12 5.99
N GLU A 144 -3.56 -2.20 5.17
CA GLU A 144 -4.33 -1.59 4.11
C GLU A 144 -3.65 -1.87 2.77
N GLY A 145 -4.43 -1.84 1.70
CA GLY A 145 -3.87 -1.92 0.37
C GLY A 145 -4.94 -1.99 -0.71
N GLY A 146 -4.48 -1.98 -1.95
CA GLY A 146 -5.30 -2.07 -3.13
C GLY A 146 -4.81 -1.14 -4.22
N MET A 147 -5.70 -0.82 -5.15
CA MET A 147 -5.43 0.07 -6.26
C MET A 147 -6.22 1.35 -6.08
N TRP A 148 -5.53 2.44 -5.72
CA TRP A 148 -6.17 3.72 -5.37
C TRP A 148 -6.39 4.65 -6.56
N ASN A 149 -6.07 4.24 -7.79
CA ASN A 149 -6.39 5.04 -8.95
C ASN A 149 -6.87 4.21 -10.14
N CYS A 150 -7.85 4.78 -10.83
CA CYS A 150 -8.27 4.34 -12.15
C CYS A 150 -7.39 5.10 -13.15
N GLY A 151 -6.52 4.40 -13.89
CA GLY A 151 -5.96 5.00 -15.11
C GLY A 151 -7.08 5.31 -16.12
N CYS A 152 -6.73 5.93 -17.25
CA CYS A 152 -7.68 6.29 -18.32
C CYS A 152 -8.40 5.10 -19.01
N ALA A 153 -8.21 3.87 -18.54
CA ALA A 153 -8.65 2.63 -19.19
C ALA A 153 -9.77 1.88 -18.42
N GLY A 154 -10.54 2.56 -17.56
CA GLY A 154 -11.67 1.93 -16.86
C GLY A 154 -11.28 0.88 -15.81
N MET A 155 -10.04 0.93 -15.30
CA MET A 155 -9.59 0.00 -14.26
C MET A 155 -10.33 0.27 -12.95
N CYS A 156 -10.92 -0.77 -12.36
CA CYS A 156 -11.62 -0.68 -11.08
C CYS A 156 -10.62 -0.30 -9.97
N PHE A 157 -10.96 0.74 -9.19
CA PHE A 157 -10.25 0.94 -7.94
C PHE A 157 -10.75 -0.08 -6.92
N PHE A 158 -9.87 -0.49 -6.02
CA PHE A 158 -10.28 -1.19 -4.83
C PHE A 158 -9.34 -0.89 -3.69
N HIS A 159 -9.85 -1.03 -2.49
CA HIS A 159 -9.10 -0.92 -1.26
C HIS A 159 -9.62 -1.98 -0.30
N GLU A 160 -8.69 -2.61 0.39
CA GLU A 160 -8.94 -3.69 1.30
C GLU A 160 -8.28 -3.37 2.62
N THR A 161 -9.02 -3.64 3.69
CA THR A 161 -8.47 -3.66 5.04
C THR A 161 -8.34 -5.10 5.45
N HIS A 162 -7.19 -5.47 6.00
CA HIS A 162 -6.88 -6.78 6.53
C HIS A 162 -6.52 -6.68 8.01
N GLY A 163 -6.78 -7.75 8.74
CA GLY A 163 -6.38 -7.93 10.12
C GLY A 163 -5.46 -9.13 10.22
N TRP A 164 -4.56 -9.07 11.20
CA TRP A 164 -3.77 -10.21 11.59
C TRP A 164 -4.31 -10.80 12.88
N SER A 165 -4.58 -12.10 12.90
CA SER A 165 -5.03 -12.80 14.11
C SER A 165 -4.63 -14.26 14.08
N SER A 166 -4.28 -14.83 15.23
CA SER A 166 -3.95 -16.26 15.36
C SER A 166 -2.89 -16.76 14.36
N GLY A 167 -1.94 -15.89 14.00
CA GLY A 167 -0.87 -16.23 13.05
C GLY A 167 -1.29 -16.27 11.58
N SER A 168 -2.48 -15.75 11.25
CA SER A 168 -2.97 -15.66 9.87
C SER A 168 -3.49 -14.26 9.53
N LEU A 169 -3.35 -13.94 8.25
CA LEU A 169 -3.92 -12.76 7.63
C LEU A 169 -5.38 -13.03 7.26
N SER A 170 -6.26 -12.07 7.50
CA SER A 170 -7.66 -12.14 7.09
C SER A 170 -8.13 -10.82 6.52
N LYS A 171 -8.78 -10.86 5.36
CA LYS A 171 -9.43 -9.68 4.76
C LYS A 171 -10.66 -9.33 5.58
N LEU A 172 -10.75 -8.11 6.09
CA LEU A 172 -11.83 -7.64 6.96
C LEU A 172 -12.92 -6.90 6.17
N SER A 173 -12.49 -6.08 5.22
CA SER A 173 -13.39 -5.32 4.36
C SER A 173 -12.76 -5.08 3.00
N ARG A 174 -13.62 -4.82 2.02
CA ARG A 174 -13.21 -4.34 0.70
C ARG A 174 -14.16 -3.25 0.27
N ARG A 175 -13.62 -2.22 -0.35
CA ARG A 175 -14.39 -1.19 -1.04
C ARG A 175 -13.86 -1.12 -2.45
N GLU A 176 -14.72 -1.15 -3.44
CA GLU A 176 -14.33 -1.09 -4.84
C GLU A 176 -15.28 -0.20 -5.64
N GLN A 177 -14.81 0.28 -6.78
CA GLN A 177 -15.65 0.96 -7.74
C GLN A 177 -15.30 0.51 -9.14
N ASP A 178 -16.32 0.06 -9.84
CA ASP A 178 -16.29 -0.12 -11.28
C ASP A 178 -16.45 1.24 -11.95
N CYS A 179 -15.52 1.57 -12.84
CA CYS A 179 -15.41 2.86 -13.50
C CYS A 179 -15.73 2.78 -14.99
N GLY A 180 -16.76 2.01 -15.33
CA GLY A 180 -17.32 1.93 -16.68
C GLY A 180 -17.70 3.29 -17.26
N SER A 181 -17.77 3.34 -18.59
CA SER A 181 -18.16 4.54 -19.34
C SER A 181 -19.67 4.82 -19.31
N GLU A 182 -20.47 3.81 -19.01
CA GLU A 182 -21.94 3.89 -19.00
C GLU A 182 -22.48 4.02 -17.57
N ASP A 183 -22.00 3.18 -16.65
CA ASP A 183 -22.38 3.18 -15.25
C ASP A 183 -21.14 3.12 -14.34
N ILE A 184 -21.24 3.77 -13.18
CA ILE A 184 -20.27 3.67 -12.10
C ILE A 184 -20.92 2.88 -10.98
N VAL A 185 -20.28 1.79 -10.56
CA VAL A 185 -20.81 0.94 -9.49
C VAL A 185 -19.84 0.91 -8.33
N TYR A 186 -20.25 1.49 -7.21
CA TYR A 186 -19.52 1.44 -5.96
C TYR A 186 -20.05 0.29 -5.09
N ARG A 187 -19.14 -0.53 -4.54
CA ARG A 187 -19.48 -1.65 -3.66
C ARG A 187 -18.66 -1.60 -2.39
N GLU A 188 -19.32 -1.86 -1.27
CA GLU A 188 -18.69 -2.13 0.01
C GLU A 188 -18.95 -3.57 0.40
N PHE A 189 -17.91 -4.22 0.90
CA PHE A 189 -17.96 -5.58 1.42
C PHE A 189 -17.39 -5.60 2.84
N SER A 190 -17.96 -6.43 3.69
CA SER A 190 -17.44 -6.67 5.03
C SER A 190 -17.55 -8.15 5.38
N VAL A 191 -16.67 -8.63 6.24
CA VAL A 191 -16.79 -9.98 6.78
C VAL A 191 -18.00 -10.07 7.69
N ASP A 192 -18.88 -11.01 7.39
CA ASP A 192 -19.97 -11.45 8.26
C ASP A 192 -19.97 -12.98 8.30
N SER A 193 -19.90 -13.53 9.51
CA SER A 193 -19.90 -14.98 9.76
C SER A 193 -18.77 -15.72 9.02
N GLY A 194 -17.60 -15.10 8.91
CA GLY A 194 -16.40 -15.67 8.28
C GLY A 194 -16.35 -15.57 6.76
N ALA A 195 -17.35 -14.98 6.11
CA ALA A 195 -17.38 -14.77 4.67
C ALA A 195 -17.50 -13.28 4.33
N MET A 196 -16.84 -12.87 3.25
CA MET A 196 -17.00 -11.52 2.71
C MET A 196 -18.39 -11.37 2.08
N LYS A 197 -19.19 -10.41 2.54
CA LYS A 197 -20.54 -10.14 2.02
C LYS A 197 -20.64 -8.71 1.49
N LEU A 198 -21.40 -8.54 0.41
CA LEU A 198 -21.78 -7.22 -0.09
C LEU A 198 -22.70 -6.56 0.94
N THR A 199 -22.25 -5.44 1.50
CA THR A 199 -23.01 -4.66 2.50
C THR A 199 -23.66 -3.43 1.89
N ARG A 200 -23.11 -2.92 0.78
CA ARG A 200 -23.64 -1.77 0.07
C ARG A 200 -23.29 -1.82 -1.41
N GLU A 201 -24.26 -1.49 -2.25
CA GLU A 201 -24.04 -1.20 -3.67
C GLU A 201 -24.73 0.12 -4.03
N VAL A 202 -24.02 0.99 -4.75
CA VAL A 202 -24.55 2.25 -5.27
C VAL A 202 -24.18 2.35 -6.75
N LYS A 203 -25.17 2.62 -7.59
CA LYS A 203 -24.98 2.90 -9.01
C LYS A 203 -25.14 4.39 -9.27
N GLY A 204 -24.22 4.97 -10.02
CA GLY A 204 -24.24 6.37 -10.43
C GLY A 204 -23.94 6.53 -11.92
N GLU A 205 -24.36 7.65 -12.48
CA GLU A 205 -24.02 8.03 -13.86
C GLU A 205 -22.69 8.80 -13.88
N PRO A 206 -21.78 8.51 -14.83
CA PRO A 206 -20.53 9.23 -14.97
C PRO A 206 -20.75 10.69 -15.36
N GLY A 207 -20.68 11.58 -14.37
CA GLY A 207 -20.72 13.03 -14.58
C GLY A 207 -19.36 13.65 -14.90
N PHE A 208 -19.37 14.81 -15.56
CA PHE A 208 -18.16 15.57 -15.92
C PHE A 208 -17.33 15.98 -14.68
N GLU A 209 -18.00 16.31 -13.58
CA GLU A 209 -17.35 16.61 -12.29
C GLU A 209 -16.66 15.37 -11.70
N GLU A 210 -17.24 14.18 -11.88
CA GLU A 210 -16.63 12.95 -11.41
C GLU A 210 -15.39 12.60 -12.23
N TYR A 211 -15.44 12.78 -13.55
CA TYR A 211 -14.29 12.64 -14.42
C TYR A 211 -13.14 13.58 -14.04
N ASP A 212 -13.42 14.86 -13.79
CA ASP A 212 -12.41 15.85 -13.36
C ASP A 212 -11.79 15.50 -12.00
N ARG A 213 -12.59 15.02 -11.04
CA ARG A 213 -12.10 14.53 -9.74
C ARG A 213 -11.20 13.29 -9.87
N ARG A 214 -11.46 12.40 -10.85
CA ARG A 214 -10.59 11.25 -11.16
C ARG A 214 -9.24 11.70 -11.70
N GLN A 215 -9.25 12.61 -12.67
CA GLN A 215 -8.02 13.13 -13.28
C GLN A 215 -7.12 13.87 -12.28
N LYS A 216 -7.72 14.49 -11.26
CA LYS A 216 -6.99 15.22 -10.21
C LYS A 216 -6.59 14.35 -9.01
N GLY A 217 -6.88 13.04 -9.01
CA GLY A 217 -6.57 12.15 -7.89
C GLY A 217 -7.33 12.46 -6.60
N ILE A 218 -8.47 13.17 -6.70
CA ILE A 218 -9.27 13.65 -5.55
C ILE A 218 -10.21 12.55 -5.02
N LEU A 219 -10.55 11.56 -5.85
CA LEU A 219 -11.35 10.40 -5.42
C LEU A 219 -10.48 9.41 -4.63
N LYS A 220 -10.36 9.63 -3.32
CA LYS A 220 -9.78 8.67 -2.36
C LYS A 220 -10.89 7.96 -1.57
N PHE A 221 -11.86 7.37 -2.25
CA PHE A 221 -13.22 7.10 -1.78
C PHE A 221 -14.12 8.32 -1.86
N LEU A 222 -15.30 8.09 -2.37
CA LEU A 222 -16.42 8.97 -2.09
C LEU A 222 -16.55 9.07 -0.55
N ASP A 223 -16.20 10.24 -0.01
CA ASP A 223 -16.55 10.64 1.35
C ASP A 223 -18.08 10.79 1.43
N TRP A 224 -18.76 9.65 1.60
CA TRP A 224 -20.21 9.57 1.74
C TRP A 224 -20.69 9.97 3.15
N GLY A 225 -19.83 10.56 3.99
CA GLY A 225 -20.26 11.33 5.16
C GLY A 225 -20.99 12.63 4.79
N SER A 226 -20.96 13.02 3.51
CA SER A 226 -21.59 14.25 2.98
C SER A 226 -22.89 14.03 2.19
N VAL A 227 -23.63 12.93 2.42
CA VAL A 227 -25.03 12.77 1.95
C VAL A 227 -25.98 13.70 2.73
N LYS A 228 -25.71 15.00 2.67
CA LYS A 228 -26.62 16.10 3.01
C LYS A 228 -26.96 16.95 1.79
N GLN A 229 -26.76 16.45 0.56
CA GLN A 229 -27.15 17.16 -0.66
C GLN A 229 -28.18 16.44 -1.55
N VAL A 230 -28.94 15.47 -1.02
CA VAL A 230 -30.18 15.00 -1.68
C VAL A 230 -31.45 15.68 -1.09
N ARG A 231 -31.31 16.61 -0.14
CA ARG A 231 -32.45 17.42 0.37
C ARG A 231 -32.39 18.92 0.10
N GLN A 232 -31.43 19.41 -0.68
CA GLN A 232 -31.38 20.83 -1.09
C GLN A 232 -31.84 21.09 -2.53
N TRP A 233 -31.96 20.06 -3.38
CA TRP A 233 -32.44 20.24 -4.76
C TRP A 233 -33.98 20.20 -4.92
N GLU A 234 -34.73 19.62 -3.98
CA GLU A 234 -36.19 19.74 -3.98
C GLU A 234 -36.68 21.15 -3.55
N ALA A 235 -35.85 21.90 -2.82
CA ALA A 235 -36.15 23.29 -2.44
C ALA A 235 -35.91 24.26 -3.61
N VAL A 236 -34.87 24.03 -4.43
CA VAL A 236 -34.62 24.83 -5.64
C VAL A 236 -35.70 24.55 -6.69
N ARG A 237 -36.11 23.28 -6.86
CA ARG A 237 -37.18 22.89 -7.79
C ARG A 237 -38.58 23.43 -7.38
N LYS A 238 -38.85 23.64 -6.08
CA LYS A 238 -40.08 24.32 -5.60
C LYS A 238 -40.01 25.84 -5.63
N SER A 239 -38.83 26.44 -5.85
CA SER A 239 -38.65 27.91 -5.86
C SER A 239 -38.74 28.56 -7.25
N GLY A 240 -38.85 27.77 -8.32
CA GLY A 240 -39.15 28.27 -9.66
C GLY A 240 -38.12 29.23 -10.27
N ARG A 241 -36.88 29.25 -9.79
CA ARG A 241 -35.79 30.03 -10.39
C ARG A 241 -34.70 29.08 -10.86
N GLY A 242 -34.65 28.87 -12.18
CA GLY A 242 -33.48 28.28 -12.83
C GLY A 242 -32.35 29.30 -12.94
N PRO A 243 -31.13 28.86 -13.30
CA PRO A 243 -30.19 29.74 -13.97
C PRO A 243 -30.76 30.26 -15.29
#